data_AF-A0A2I2FZY8-F1
#
_entry.id   AF-A0A2I2FZY8-F1
#
_cell.length_a   1.000
_cell.length_b   1.000
_cell.length_c   1.000
_cell.angle_alpha   90.00
_cell.angle_beta   90.00
_cell.angle_gamma   90.00
#
_symmetry.space_group_name_H-M   'P 1'
#
loop_
_entity.id
_entity.type
_entity.pdbx_description
1 polymer ?
#
loop_
_entity_poly.entity_id
_entity_poly.type
_entity_poly.pdbx_seq_one_letter_code
_entity_poly.pdbx_strand_id
1 'polypeptide(L)'
;MWYRYVAILACISYAISSAEQLPGSGRAQRPSYLIPDLAANCFIGDTIHPDAPQEAYTPYLTVGYETAQCEGDLCGKPICCPPEIAREIDLHDCTWRGSASDCHGQCATGQVKLAHSTWDEPPASESPMSSCKRGSKALCCGLISYEKMVTECYRSPGFGYPCTHDYTSIAHFWNPWVPWKKGRPVYNPGEDICCPMSSPLPFVDCHWVGGGDCVDATCAAGEVSLGADGVGGDGESCIGAGLKSLCCRPNLAALDGMVCGVDDFCLEDPYGCEDDEVDEDWFGG
;
A
#
# COMPACT_ATOMS: atom_id res chain seq x y z
N MET A 1 15.67 -29.44 50.78
CA MET A 1 16.25 -28.08 50.75
C MET A 1 17.62 -28.12 50.09
N TRP A 2 17.63 -28.46 48.79
CA TRP A 2 18.75 -28.48 47.84
C TRP A 2 18.08 -28.38 46.46
N TYR A 3 18.73 -27.70 45.50
CA TYR A 3 18.32 -27.45 44.10
C TYR A 3 17.29 -26.35 43.80
N ARG A 4 17.77 -25.11 43.65
CA ARG A 4 17.29 -24.13 42.65
C ARG A 4 18.40 -23.13 42.35
N TYR A 5 19.38 -23.53 41.54
CA TYR A 5 20.39 -22.62 40.98
C TYR A 5 21.07 -23.23 39.73
N VAL A 6 20.29 -23.76 38.78
CA VAL A 6 20.77 -24.06 37.41
C VAL A 6 19.56 -24.05 36.49
N ALA A 7 19.33 -22.94 35.77
CA ALA A 7 18.57 -22.86 34.50
C ALA A 7 18.26 -21.41 34.08
N ILE A 8 19.21 -20.48 34.22
CA ILE A 8 19.20 -19.21 33.48
C ILE A 8 20.65 -18.96 33.09
N LEU A 9 21.11 -19.61 32.01
CA LEU A 9 22.37 -19.33 31.30
C LEU A 9 22.50 -20.29 30.08
N ALA A 10 21.45 -20.39 29.27
CA ALA A 10 21.47 -21.15 28.03
C ALA A 10 20.58 -20.49 26.97
N CYS A 11 20.90 -19.24 26.60
CA CYS A 11 20.47 -18.61 25.34
C CYS A 11 21.38 -17.44 24.90
N ILE A 12 22.62 -17.37 25.42
CA ILE A 12 23.65 -16.42 24.95
C ILE A 12 24.94 -17.20 24.77
N SER A 13 25.04 -17.98 23.70
CA SER A 13 26.31 -18.53 23.16
C SER A 13 26.03 -19.39 21.93
N TYR A 14 25.52 -18.81 20.84
CA TYR A 14 25.71 -19.42 19.50
C TYR A 14 25.47 -18.39 18.38
N ALA A 15 26.26 -17.31 18.35
CA ALA A 15 26.38 -16.46 17.16
C ALA A 15 27.68 -15.63 17.14
N ILE A 16 28.78 -16.09 17.74
CA ILE A 16 30.08 -15.44 17.57
C ILE A 16 31.18 -16.50 17.61
N SER A 17 31.50 -17.11 16.46
CA SER A 17 32.86 -17.57 16.17
C SER A 17 32.96 -18.05 14.71
N SER A 18 33.28 -17.14 13.81
CA SER A 18 34.09 -17.36 12.60
C SER A 18 34.39 -15.99 11.97
N ALA A 19 35.09 -15.16 12.73
CA ALA A 19 35.75 -13.97 12.21
C ALA A 19 37.26 -14.22 12.34
N GLU A 20 37.86 -14.83 11.31
CA GLU A 20 39.28 -14.69 11.04
C GLU A 20 39.46 -13.67 9.90
N GLN A 21 40.49 -12.86 10.05
CA GLN A 21 40.62 -11.50 9.54
C GLN A 21 41.78 -11.47 8.53
N LEU A 22 41.59 -10.99 7.28
CA LEU A 22 42.21 -9.81 6.61
C LEU A 22 42.50 -10.13 5.11
N PRO A 23 42.85 -9.16 4.23
CA PRO A 23 42.31 -7.80 4.02
C PRO A 23 42.00 -7.52 2.52
N GLY A 24 41.01 -6.67 2.21
CA GLY A 24 40.81 -6.22 0.82
C GLY A 24 39.56 -5.38 0.54
N SER A 25 39.70 -4.06 0.62
CA SER A 25 38.96 -3.05 -0.17
C SER A 25 37.43 -3.14 -0.26
N GLY A 26 36.77 -2.64 0.79
CA GLY A 26 35.66 -1.68 0.74
C GLY A 26 34.63 -1.74 -0.40
N ARG A 27 33.55 -2.49 -0.20
CA ARG A 27 32.17 -1.99 -0.30
C ARG A 27 31.23 -3.02 0.35
N ALA A 28 30.94 -2.83 1.63
CA ALA A 28 29.83 -3.52 2.26
C ALA A 28 28.53 -3.01 1.62
N GLN A 29 27.90 -3.83 0.78
CA GLN A 29 26.53 -3.61 0.36
C GLN A 29 25.64 -3.79 1.60
N ARG A 30 24.96 -2.71 2.01
CA ARG A 30 23.84 -2.80 2.96
C ARG A 30 22.72 -3.58 2.27
N PRO A 31 22.03 -4.52 2.93
CA PRO A 31 20.79 -5.08 2.39
C PRO A 31 19.77 -3.94 2.23
N SER A 32 19.30 -3.72 1.01
CA SER A 32 18.24 -2.77 0.69
C SER A 32 16.91 -3.34 1.18
N TYR A 33 16.37 -2.82 2.29
CA TYR A 33 15.04 -3.17 2.82
C TYR A 33 13.91 -2.49 2.04
N LEU A 34 13.96 -2.55 0.70
CA LEU A 34 12.79 -2.28 -0.13
C LEU A 34 12.08 -3.63 -0.26
N ILE A 35 10.86 -3.76 0.27
CA ILE A 35 10.03 -4.91 -0.12
C ILE A 35 9.84 -4.78 -1.64
N PRO A 36 10.12 -5.84 -2.43
CA PRO A 36 9.80 -5.81 -3.84
C PRO A 36 8.30 -5.55 -3.96
N ASP A 37 7.95 -4.38 -4.50
CA ASP A 37 6.66 -3.97 -5.07
C ASP A 37 5.44 -4.67 -4.43
N LEU A 38 4.65 -3.92 -3.66
CA LEU A 38 3.44 -4.37 -2.95
C LEU A 38 2.52 -5.28 -3.80
N ALA A 39 2.54 -5.11 -5.13
CA ALA A 39 1.76 -5.91 -6.06
C ALA A 39 2.58 -6.97 -6.84
N ALA A 40 3.92 -6.99 -6.78
CA ALA A 40 4.75 -7.90 -7.56
C ALA A 40 4.53 -9.39 -7.26
N ASN A 41 3.92 -9.70 -6.12
CA ASN A 41 3.56 -11.08 -5.75
C ASN A 41 2.04 -11.31 -5.74
N CYS A 42 1.25 -10.29 -6.05
CA CYS A 42 -0.18 -10.46 -6.30
C CYS A 42 -0.39 -10.97 -7.73
N PHE A 43 -1.35 -11.86 -7.92
CA PHE A 43 -1.68 -12.40 -9.24
C PHE A 43 -3.19 -12.59 -9.41
N ILE A 44 -3.61 -12.62 -10.67
CA ILE A 44 -4.97 -13.01 -11.06
C ILE A 44 -4.94 -14.52 -11.36
N GLY A 45 -5.70 -15.30 -10.60
CA GLY A 45 -5.82 -16.73 -10.75
C GLY A 45 -6.69 -17.15 -11.94
N ASP A 46 -6.85 -18.46 -12.09
CA ASP A 46 -7.76 -19.04 -13.08
C ASP A 46 -9.22 -18.80 -12.71
N THR A 47 -10.10 -18.93 -13.69
CA THR A 47 -11.54 -18.80 -13.47
C THR A 47 -12.03 -19.89 -12.53
N ILE A 48 -12.62 -19.48 -11.41
CA ILE A 48 -13.29 -20.37 -10.46
C ILE A 48 -14.75 -19.96 -10.28
N HIS A 49 -15.54 -20.88 -9.74
CA HIS A 49 -16.83 -20.52 -9.16
C HIS A 49 -16.58 -19.66 -7.90
N PRO A 50 -17.30 -18.56 -7.65
CA PRO A 50 -17.07 -17.69 -6.48
C PRO A 50 -17.29 -18.41 -5.15
N ASP A 51 -18.11 -19.47 -5.14
CA ASP A 51 -18.30 -20.36 -3.99
C ASP A 51 -17.29 -21.53 -3.92
N ALA A 52 -16.32 -21.59 -4.84
CA ALA A 52 -15.29 -22.61 -4.75
C ALA A 52 -14.43 -22.38 -3.49
N PRO A 53 -14.07 -23.43 -2.74
CA PRO A 53 -13.29 -23.29 -1.53
C PRO A 53 -11.95 -22.62 -1.81
N GLN A 54 -11.60 -21.65 -0.96
CA GLN A 54 -10.37 -20.82 -1.05
C GLN A 54 -9.07 -21.65 -1.02
N GLU A 55 -9.16 -22.95 -0.70
CA GLU A 55 -8.07 -23.91 -0.67
C GLU A 55 -7.24 -23.95 -1.97
N ALA A 56 -7.86 -23.64 -3.12
CA ALA A 56 -7.22 -23.68 -4.43
C ALA A 56 -5.99 -22.76 -4.58
N TYR A 57 -5.90 -21.70 -3.76
CA TYR A 57 -4.82 -20.70 -3.85
C TYR A 57 -4.03 -20.54 -2.55
N THR A 58 -4.18 -21.46 -1.60
CA THR A 58 -3.31 -21.47 -0.41
C THR A 58 -1.84 -21.57 -0.83
N PRO A 59 -0.92 -20.80 -0.21
CA PRO A 59 -1.09 -19.98 1.00
C PRO A 59 -1.55 -18.52 0.78
N TYR A 60 -1.93 -18.11 -0.44
CA TYR A 60 -2.29 -16.73 -0.76
C TYR A 60 -3.68 -16.33 -0.23
N LEU A 61 -3.84 -15.05 0.10
CA LEU A 61 -5.13 -14.46 0.46
C LEU A 61 -5.82 -13.86 -0.76
N THR A 62 -7.09 -14.18 -0.96
CA THR A 62 -7.92 -13.55 -2.00
C THR A 62 -8.37 -12.16 -1.54
N VAL A 63 -7.99 -11.13 -2.28
CA VAL A 63 -8.30 -9.71 -2.00
C VAL A 63 -9.40 -9.15 -2.90
N GLY A 64 -9.79 -9.89 -3.94
CA GLY A 64 -10.84 -9.48 -4.86
C GLY A 64 -11.06 -10.51 -5.96
N TYR A 65 -11.94 -10.19 -6.91
CA TYR A 65 -12.23 -11.00 -8.08
C TYR A 65 -12.28 -10.11 -9.32
N GLU A 66 -11.81 -10.63 -10.45
CA GLU A 66 -12.09 -10.11 -11.78
C GLU A 66 -13.22 -10.94 -12.38
N THR A 67 -14.36 -10.32 -12.62
CA THR A 67 -15.56 -11.00 -13.13
C THR A 67 -15.68 -10.94 -14.65
N ALA A 68 -14.83 -10.19 -15.35
CA ALA A 68 -14.87 -10.05 -16.80
C ALA A 68 -14.70 -11.38 -17.55
N GLN A 69 -15.41 -11.48 -18.67
CA GLN A 69 -15.44 -12.63 -19.58
C GLN A 69 -15.90 -13.94 -18.94
N CYS A 70 -16.65 -13.84 -17.85
CA CYS A 70 -17.28 -14.99 -17.24
C CYS A 70 -18.58 -15.37 -17.95
N GLU A 71 -18.67 -16.63 -18.37
CA GLU A 71 -19.90 -17.21 -18.90
C GLU A 71 -20.74 -17.76 -17.75
N GLY A 72 -21.81 -17.03 -17.40
CA GLY A 72 -22.76 -17.41 -16.34
C GLY A 72 -22.67 -16.56 -15.08
N ASP A 73 -23.65 -16.71 -14.19
CA ASP A 73 -23.86 -15.82 -13.04
C ASP A 73 -22.86 -16.03 -11.89
N LEU A 74 -21.97 -17.02 -12.00
CA LEU A 74 -21.14 -17.51 -10.90
C LEU A 74 -19.74 -17.92 -11.39
N CYS A 75 -19.00 -17.03 -12.05
CA CYS A 75 -17.56 -17.19 -12.12
C CYS A 75 -16.80 -15.88 -11.92
N GLY A 76 -15.56 -16.01 -11.45
CA GLY A 76 -14.61 -14.92 -11.31
C GLY A 76 -13.19 -15.46 -11.22
N LYS A 77 -12.22 -14.63 -11.63
CA LYS A 77 -10.81 -14.91 -11.47
C LYS A 77 -10.34 -14.27 -10.15
N PRO A 78 -9.91 -15.05 -9.15
CA PRO A 78 -9.55 -14.50 -7.86
C PRO A 78 -8.26 -13.69 -7.99
N ILE A 79 -8.18 -12.59 -7.26
CA ILE A 79 -6.98 -11.77 -7.15
C ILE A 79 -6.34 -12.14 -5.82
N CYS A 80 -5.19 -12.80 -5.90
CA CYS A 80 -4.53 -13.43 -4.77
C CYS A 80 -3.23 -12.70 -4.46
N CYS A 81 -3.00 -12.36 -3.19
CA CYS A 81 -1.79 -11.71 -2.69
C CYS A 81 -1.18 -12.52 -1.54
N PRO A 82 0.14 -12.47 -1.31
CA PRO A 82 0.76 -13.15 -0.17
C PRO A 82 0.13 -12.67 1.14
N PRO A 83 -0.12 -13.57 2.11
CA PRO A 83 -0.77 -13.21 3.37
C PRO A 83 0.07 -12.25 4.19
N GLU A 84 1.40 -12.28 4.07
CA GLU A 84 2.32 -11.34 4.72
C GLU A 84 2.03 -9.93 4.22
N ILE A 85 1.94 -9.74 2.90
CA ILE A 85 1.56 -8.43 2.34
C ILE A 85 0.15 -8.10 2.79
N ALA A 86 -0.84 -8.94 2.46
CA ALA A 86 -2.24 -8.57 2.70
C ALA A 86 -2.58 -8.26 4.17
N ARG A 87 -1.89 -8.90 5.14
CA ARG A 87 -2.10 -8.68 6.58
C ARG A 87 -1.15 -7.66 7.20
N GLU A 88 0.14 -7.64 6.85
CA GLU A 88 1.12 -6.72 7.47
C GLU A 88 0.88 -5.27 7.04
N ILE A 89 0.44 -5.07 5.80
CA ILE A 89 0.06 -3.75 5.29
C ILE A 89 -1.44 -3.49 5.35
N ASP A 90 -2.18 -4.49 5.83
CA ASP A 90 -3.59 -4.41 6.18
C ASP A 90 -4.43 -3.83 5.03
N LEU A 91 -4.43 -4.58 3.92
CA LEU A 91 -5.20 -4.27 2.73
C LEU A 91 -6.69 -4.48 3.02
N HIS A 92 -7.50 -3.45 2.81
CA HIS A 92 -8.93 -3.48 3.07
C HIS A 92 -9.72 -2.75 2.00
N ASP A 93 -11.06 -2.90 2.03
CA ASP A 93 -12.00 -2.16 1.19
C ASP A 93 -11.61 -2.12 -0.30
N CYS A 94 -11.15 -3.25 -0.82
CA CYS A 94 -10.77 -3.40 -2.21
C CYS A 94 -11.95 -3.17 -3.15
N THR A 95 -11.81 -2.23 -4.07
CA THR A 95 -12.86 -1.81 -5.00
C THR A 95 -12.30 -1.58 -6.40
N TRP A 96 -13.02 -2.07 -7.41
CA TRP A 96 -12.73 -1.72 -8.80
C TRP A 96 -13.11 -0.27 -9.08
N ARG A 97 -12.13 0.50 -9.54
CA ARG A 97 -12.26 1.87 -10.03
C ARG A 97 -12.15 1.90 -11.55
N GLY A 98 -12.77 2.90 -12.17
CA GLY A 98 -12.89 3.02 -13.62
C GLY A 98 -14.18 2.38 -14.11
N SER A 99 -15.05 3.19 -14.67
CA SER A 99 -16.31 2.75 -15.28
C SER A 99 -16.57 3.56 -16.56
N ALA A 100 -17.55 3.13 -17.34
CA ALA A 100 -17.93 3.70 -18.62
C ALA A 100 -16.92 3.44 -19.76
N SER A 101 -17.20 4.00 -20.93
CA SER A 101 -16.44 3.68 -22.14
C SER A 101 -14.99 4.13 -22.12
N ASP A 102 -14.64 5.18 -21.36
CA ASP A 102 -13.27 5.58 -21.10
C ASP A 102 -13.00 5.34 -19.61
N CYS A 103 -12.24 4.29 -19.30
CA CYS A 103 -12.05 3.85 -17.93
C CYS A 103 -10.96 4.67 -17.23
N HIS A 104 -11.35 5.37 -16.18
CA HIS A 104 -10.45 6.10 -15.30
C HIS A 104 -10.21 5.30 -14.01
N GLY A 105 -9.28 4.34 -14.05
CA GLY A 105 -8.90 3.49 -12.91
C GLY A 105 -8.12 4.20 -11.79
N GLN A 106 -8.28 5.51 -11.64
CA GLN A 106 -7.55 6.29 -10.64
C GLN A 106 -7.95 5.85 -9.22
N CYS A 107 -6.98 5.39 -8.43
CA CYS A 107 -7.18 5.05 -7.02
C CYS A 107 -7.31 6.32 -6.18
N ALA A 108 -8.17 6.27 -5.16
CA ALA A 108 -8.32 7.37 -4.21
C ALA A 108 -7.07 7.55 -3.35
N THR A 109 -6.90 8.72 -2.74
CA THR A 109 -5.82 8.96 -1.79
C THR A 109 -5.79 7.90 -0.70
N GLY A 110 -4.62 7.35 -0.42
CA GLY A 110 -4.41 6.27 0.54
C GLY A 110 -4.76 4.87 0.01
N GLN A 111 -5.16 4.74 -1.25
CA GLN A 111 -5.38 3.44 -1.88
C GLN A 111 -4.18 3.03 -2.75
N VAL A 112 -3.84 1.75 -2.68
CA VAL A 112 -2.86 1.09 -3.55
C VAL A 112 -3.56 0.37 -4.69
N LYS A 113 -2.96 0.41 -5.89
CA LYS A 113 -3.40 -0.41 -7.02
C LYS A 113 -2.79 -1.81 -6.92
N LEU A 114 -3.63 -2.85 -6.95
CA LEU A 114 -3.16 -4.25 -6.95
C LEU A 114 -3.27 -4.92 -8.32
N ALA A 115 -4.34 -4.62 -9.06
CA ALA A 115 -4.62 -5.23 -10.36
C ALA A 115 -5.19 -4.19 -11.32
N HIS A 116 -5.24 -4.52 -12.60
CA HIS A 116 -5.90 -3.71 -13.62
C HIS A 116 -6.72 -4.59 -14.57
N SER A 117 -7.71 -3.97 -15.19
CA SER A 117 -8.60 -4.64 -16.15
C SER A 117 -9.00 -3.69 -17.27
N THR A 118 -9.25 -4.23 -18.46
CA THR A 118 -9.75 -3.47 -19.61
C THR A 118 -11.23 -3.72 -19.85
N TRP A 119 -11.93 -4.37 -18.92
CA TRP A 119 -13.30 -4.83 -19.09
C TRP A 119 -14.22 -4.24 -18.03
N ASP A 120 -15.46 -3.95 -18.41
CA ASP A 120 -16.51 -3.59 -17.47
C ASP A 120 -16.97 -4.80 -16.67
N GLU A 121 -16.99 -4.65 -15.35
CA GLU A 121 -17.78 -5.51 -14.48
C GLU A 121 -19.26 -5.17 -14.68
N PRO A 122 -20.13 -6.16 -14.87
CA PRO A 122 -21.56 -5.90 -14.89
C PRO A 122 -21.99 -5.45 -13.49
N PRO A 123 -22.85 -4.42 -13.33
CA PRO A 123 -23.72 -4.42 -12.16
C PRO A 123 -24.51 -5.75 -12.18
N ALA A 124 -24.87 -6.28 -11.01
CA ALA A 124 -25.62 -7.54 -10.85
C ALA A 124 -26.96 -7.63 -11.64
N SER A 125 -27.30 -6.60 -12.43
CA SER A 125 -28.43 -6.54 -13.33
C SER A 125 -28.02 -5.92 -14.69
N GLU A 126 -27.87 -6.77 -15.70
CA GLU A 126 -28.34 -6.53 -17.07
C GLU A 126 -27.57 -5.61 -18.04
N SER A 127 -26.25 -5.73 -18.19
CA SER A 127 -25.61 -5.26 -19.45
C SER A 127 -24.41 -6.11 -19.88
N PRO A 128 -24.20 -6.28 -21.21
CA PRO A 128 -23.02 -6.97 -21.71
C PRO A 128 -21.77 -6.21 -21.28
N MET A 129 -20.78 -6.94 -20.78
CA MET A 129 -19.46 -6.41 -20.41
C MET A 129 -18.86 -5.60 -21.57
N SER A 130 -18.86 -4.28 -21.46
CA SER A 130 -18.14 -3.44 -22.42
C SER A 130 -16.66 -3.36 -22.04
N SER A 131 -15.77 -3.55 -23.00
CA SER A 131 -14.37 -3.21 -22.78
C SER A 131 -14.19 -1.70 -22.69
N CYS A 132 -13.28 -1.24 -21.84
CA CYS A 132 -12.75 0.11 -21.85
C CYS A 132 -12.24 0.43 -23.26
N LYS A 133 -12.79 1.45 -23.92
CA LYS A 133 -12.30 1.93 -25.22
C LYS A 133 -10.94 2.59 -25.08
N ARG A 134 -10.73 3.27 -23.95
CA ARG A 134 -9.48 3.90 -23.53
C ARG A 134 -9.30 3.75 -22.02
N GLY A 135 -8.06 3.79 -21.57
CA GLY A 135 -7.73 3.61 -20.16
C GLY A 135 -7.89 2.18 -19.66
N SER A 136 -7.87 2.05 -18.34
CA SER A 136 -8.05 0.77 -17.65
C SER A 136 -8.75 0.98 -16.33
N LYS A 137 -9.41 -0.06 -15.85
CA LYS A 137 -9.85 -0.17 -14.47
C LYS A 137 -8.69 -0.56 -13.59
N ALA A 138 -8.81 -0.26 -12.30
CA ALA A 138 -7.86 -0.67 -11.29
C ALA A 138 -8.59 -1.26 -10.09
N LEU A 139 -8.10 -2.38 -9.56
CA LEU A 139 -8.49 -2.82 -8.24
C LEU A 139 -7.68 -1.99 -7.23
N CYS A 140 -8.37 -1.11 -6.53
CA CYS A 140 -7.79 -0.21 -5.55
C CYS A 140 -8.18 -0.66 -4.14
N CYS A 141 -7.20 -0.90 -3.29
CA CYS A 141 -7.42 -1.29 -1.89
C CYS A 141 -6.93 -0.20 -0.96
N GLY A 142 -7.66 0.05 0.12
CA GLY A 142 -7.18 0.88 1.21
C GLY A 142 -5.97 0.25 1.89
N LEU A 143 -5.11 1.11 2.40
CA LEU A 143 -3.93 0.75 3.16
C LEU A 143 -4.13 1.31 4.58
N ILE A 144 -4.45 0.49 5.59
CA ILE A 144 -4.70 1.02 6.96
C ILE A 144 -3.48 1.75 7.50
N SER A 145 -2.28 1.26 7.15
CA SER A 145 -1.03 1.92 7.52
C SER A 145 -0.81 3.28 6.85
N TYR A 146 -1.61 3.65 5.85
CA TYR A 146 -1.49 4.92 5.13
C TYR A 146 -1.52 6.12 6.09
N GLU A 147 -2.52 6.17 6.97
CA GLU A 147 -2.67 7.28 7.91
C GLU A 147 -1.44 7.41 8.80
N LYS A 148 -0.89 6.28 9.28
CA LYS A 148 0.34 6.25 10.08
C LYS A 148 1.54 6.76 9.29
N MET A 149 1.68 6.35 8.02
CA MET A 149 2.78 6.80 7.15
C MET A 149 2.75 8.31 6.87
N VAL A 150 1.56 8.93 6.79
CA VAL A 150 1.42 10.36 6.50
C VAL A 150 1.23 11.23 7.74
N THR A 151 1.06 10.65 8.95
CA THR A 151 0.71 11.38 10.18
C THR A 151 1.65 12.54 10.48
N GLU A 152 2.96 12.32 10.30
CA GLU A 152 3.96 13.36 10.55
C GLU A 152 4.27 14.20 9.32
N CYS A 153 3.78 13.83 8.14
CA CYS A 153 3.99 14.60 6.91
C CYS A 153 3.09 15.84 6.89
N TYR A 154 3.56 16.91 6.25
CA TYR A 154 2.79 18.13 6.06
C TYR A 154 2.98 18.69 4.66
N ARG A 155 1.99 19.46 4.19
CA ARG A 155 2.12 20.24 2.96
C ARG A 155 2.74 21.59 3.28
N SER A 156 3.83 21.95 2.61
CA SER A 156 4.49 23.23 2.81
C SER A 156 3.53 24.39 2.48
N PRO A 157 3.67 25.57 3.11
CA PRO A 157 2.84 26.75 2.80
C PRO A 157 2.99 27.30 1.38
N GLY A 158 3.92 26.76 0.60
CA GLY A 158 4.17 27.13 -0.78
C GLY A 158 5.50 27.84 -1.01
N PHE A 159 5.57 28.61 -2.09
CA PHE A 159 6.81 29.18 -2.59
C PHE A 159 7.62 29.97 -1.55
N GLY A 160 8.89 29.60 -1.40
CA GLY A 160 9.82 30.25 -0.46
C GLY A 160 9.77 29.71 0.97
N TYR A 161 8.95 28.68 1.21
CA TYR A 161 8.88 27.88 2.43
C TYR A 161 9.19 26.42 2.10
N PRO A 162 10.47 26.06 1.87
CA PRO A 162 10.84 24.66 1.69
C PRO A 162 10.53 23.86 2.96
N CYS A 163 10.58 22.54 2.85
CA CYS A 163 10.56 21.67 4.02
C CYS A 163 11.59 22.13 5.07
N THR A 164 11.17 22.11 6.33
CA THR A 164 12.02 22.40 7.49
C THR A 164 13.19 21.41 7.56
N HIS A 165 14.25 21.75 8.31
CA HIS A 165 15.50 20.98 8.31
C HIS A 165 15.39 19.49 8.67
N ASP A 166 14.37 19.12 9.46
CA ASP A 166 14.11 17.73 9.87
C ASP A 166 13.22 16.97 8.88
N TYR A 167 12.85 17.61 7.76
CA TYR A 167 11.89 17.11 6.78
C TYR A 167 12.47 17.14 5.37
N THR A 168 12.12 16.15 4.56
CA THR A 168 12.43 16.10 3.14
C THR A 168 11.17 16.24 2.31
N SER A 169 11.27 16.91 1.17
CA SER A 169 10.22 16.88 0.15
C SER A 169 10.22 15.50 -0.49
N ILE A 170 9.05 14.85 -0.49
CA ILE A 170 8.82 13.60 -1.22
C ILE A 170 8.07 13.84 -2.53
N ALA A 171 7.33 14.96 -2.65
CA ALA A 171 6.59 15.30 -3.85
C ALA A 171 6.34 16.81 -3.93
N HIS A 172 6.18 17.31 -5.16
CA HIS A 172 5.92 18.72 -5.43
C HIS A 172 4.57 18.90 -6.14
N PHE A 173 3.78 19.88 -5.72
CA PHE A 173 2.55 20.33 -6.37
C PHE A 173 2.80 21.70 -6.96
N TRP A 174 2.74 21.79 -8.28
CA TRP A 174 2.87 23.05 -8.97
C TRP A 174 1.63 23.91 -8.71
N ASN A 175 1.85 25.11 -8.20
CA ASN A 175 0.76 26.03 -7.88
C ASN A 175 1.26 27.47 -8.08
N PRO A 176 0.80 28.19 -9.11
CA PRO A 176 1.29 29.53 -9.42
C PRO A 176 0.63 30.60 -8.54
N TRP A 177 -0.38 30.22 -7.76
CA TRP A 177 -1.19 31.13 -6.93
C TRP A 177 -0.70 31.22 -5.49
N VAL A 178 0.35 30.49 -5.12
CA VAL A 178 0.95 30.55 -3.77
C VAL A 178 1.52 31.96 -3.49
N PRO A 179 1.33 32.51 -2.28
CA PRO A 179 1.74 33.87 -1.95
C PRO A 179 3.23 34.12 -2.20
N TRP A 180 3.55 35.12 -3.02
CA TRP A 180 4.93 35.47 -3.35
C TRP A 180 5.62 36.23 -2.22
N LYS A 181 6.79 35.73 -1.76
CA LYS A 181 7.71 36.54 -0.96
C LYS A 181 8.56 37.41 -1.92
N LYS A 182 8.35 38.73 -1.87
CA LYS A 182 9.12 39.73 -2.64
C LYS A 182 10.62 39.43 -2.61
N GLY A 183 11.25 39.36 -3.80
CA GLY A 183 12.71 39.37 -3.95
C GLY A 183 13.41 38.04 -4.24
N ARG A 184 12.69 36.95 -4.53
CA ARG A 184 13.29 35.70 -5.05
C ARG A 184 12.82 35.40 -6.48
N PRO A 185 13.72 35.01 -7.40
CA PRO A 185 13.33 34.54 -8.73
C PRO A 185 12.54 33.23 -8.62
N VAL A 186 11.46 33.14 -9.39
CA VAL A 186 10.48 32.05 -9.36
C VAL A 186 10.93 30.96 -10.33
N TYR A 187 11.63 29.94 -9.82
CA TYR A 187 12.06 28.81 -10.65
C TYR A 187 11.16 27.57 -10.53
N ASN A 188 10.32 27.50 -9.49
CA ASN A 188 9.33 26.42 -9.34
C ASN A 188 8.23 26.83 -8.31
N PRO A 189 7.13 27.47 -8.73
CA PRO A 189 6.07 27.88 -7.80
C PRO A 189 5.22 26.66 -7.41
N GLY A 190 5.05 26.45 -6.12
CA GLY A 190 4.27 25.31 -5.65
C GLY A 190 4.41 25.02 -4.18
N GLU A 191 3.83 23.88 -3.78
CA GLU A 191 3.82 23.34 -2.43
C GLU A 191 4.47 21.95 -2.45
N ASP A 192 5.33 21.65 -1.48
CA ASP A 192 5.92 20.33 -1.31
C ASP A 192 5.13 19.51 -0.27
N ILE A 193 5.04 18.18 -0.45
CA ILE A 193 4.75 17.24 0.65
C ILE A 193 6.06 16.95 1.36
N CYS A 194 6.14 17.42 2.59
CA CYS A 194 7.29 17.28 3.47
C CYS A 194 7.04 16.15 4.47
N CYS A 195 7.88 15.12 4.46
CA CYS A 195 7.86 14.05 5.45
C CYS A 195 9.13 14.07 6.30
N PRO A 196 9.09 13.60 7.56
CA PRO A 196 10.28 13.55 8.41
C PRO A 196 11.42 12.82 7.69
N MET A 197 12.66 13.28 7.86
CA MET A 197 13.86 12.55 7.41
C MET A 197 14.14 11.33 8.31
N SER A 198 13.08 10.61 8.73
CA SER A 198 13.23 9.34 9.42
C SER A 198 13.98 8.36 8.51
N SER A 199 14.88 7.59 9.11
CA SER A 199 15.51 6.46 8.42
C SER A 199 14.78 5.19 8.86
N PRO A 200 13.80 4.69 8.09
CA PRO A 200 13.55 5.00 6.68
C PRO A 200 12.32 5.88 6.41
N LEU A 201 12.33 6.59 5.26
CA LEU A 201 11.23 7.46 4.81
C LEU A 201 9.96 6.66 4.55
N PRO A 202 8.75 7.20 4.84
CA PRO A 202 7.49 6.47 4.65
C PRO A 202 7.14 6.17 3.19
N PHE A 203 7.55 7.04 2.26
CA PHE A 203 7.31 6.89 0.83
C PHE A 203 8.58 7.15 0.03
N VAL A 204 8.76 6.43 -1.06
CA VAL A 204 9.88 6.56 -2.00
C VAL A 204 9.36 6.56 -3.44
N ASP A 205 10.20 6.98 -4.39
CA ASP A 205 9.92 6.99 -5.83
C ASP A 205 8.60 7.70 -6.22
N CYS A 206 8.28 8.77 -5.50
CA CYS A 206 7.10 9.58 -5.76
C CYS A 206 7.18 10.31 -7.11
N HIS A 207 6.13 10.23 -7.91
CA HIS A 207 6.04 10.87 -9.21
C HIS A 207 4.58 11.13 -9.62
N TRP A 208 4.40 12.05 -10.55
CA TRP A 208 3.10 12.33 -11.14
C TRP A 208 2.83 11.46 -12.35
N VAL A 209 1.67 10.83 -12.39
CA VAL A 209 1.18 10.03 -13.52
C VAL A 209 -0.03 10.72 -14.14
N GLY A 210 0.02 10.89 -15.45
CA GLY A 210 -1.03 11.53 -16.24
C GLY A 210 -0.47 12.59 -17.17
N GLY A 211 -0.96 12.59 -18.41
CA GLY A 211 -0.66 13.57 -19.44
C GLY A 211 -1.76 13.54 -20.50
N GLY A 212 -1.75 14.50 -21.43
CA GLY A 212 -2.84 14.61 -22.41
C GLY A 212 -4.18 14.81 -21.70
N ASP A 213 -5.16 13.95 -21.98
CA ASP A 213 -6.48 13.97 -21.33
C ASP A 213 -6.55 13.25 -19.97
N CYS A 214 -5.41 12.73 -19.48
CA CYS A 214 -5.28 12.06 -18.19
C CYS A 214 -6.21 10.84 -18.01
N VAL A 215 -6.57 10.18 -19.11
CA VAL A 215 -7.28 8.90 -19.07
C VAL A 215 -6.45 7.82 -18.36
N ASP A 216 -5.12 7.85 -18.55
CA ASP A 216 -4.18 6.91 -17.94
C ASP A 216 -3.52 7.44 -16.67
N ALA A 217 -4.16 8.39 -15.96
CA ALA A 217 -3.66 8.94 -14.69
C ALA A 217 -3.86 7.96 -13.52
N THR A 218 -3.32 6.75 -13.66
CA THR A 218 -3.43 5.67 -12.69
C THR A 218 -2.04 5.21 -12.31
N CYS A 219 -1.79 5.05 -11.01
CA CYS A 219 -0.50 4.56 -10.51
C CYS A 219 -0.13 3.18 -11.05
N ALA A 220 1.15 2.81 -10.95
CA ALA A 220 1.56 1.44 -11.22
C ALA A 220 1.02 0.50 -10.14
N ALA A 221 1.06 -0.80 -10.42
CA ALA A 221 0.75 -1.79 -9.40
C ALA A 221 1.73 -1.62 -8.22
N GLY A 222 1.21 -1.75 -6.99
CA GLY A 222 1.96 -1.60 -5.75
C GLY A 222 2.26 -0.16 -5.33
N GLU A 223 1.87 0.83 -6.14
CA GLU A 223 1.97 2.24 -5.78
C GLU A 223 0.69 2.74 -5.13
N VAL A 224 0.87 3.57 -4.10
CA VAL A 224 -0.20 4.27 -3.41
C VAL A 224 -0.42 5.64 -4.04
N SER A 225 -1.69 6.03 -4.16
CA SER A 225 -2.06 7.39 -4.54
C SER A 225 -1.98 8.29 -3.30
N LEU A 226 -1.10 9.29 -3.30
CA LEU A 226 -1.04 10.31 -2.23
C LEU A 226 -1.97 11.50 -2.49
N GLY A 227 -2.44 11.65 -3.73
CA GLY A 227 -3.27 12.77 -4.12
C GLY A 227 -3.54 12.81 -5.61
N ALA A 228 -4.42 13.73 -6.00
CA ALA A 228 -4.71 14.02 -7.39
C ALA A 228 -4.69 15.54 -7.61
N ASP A 229 -4.22 15.98 -8.77
CA ASP A 229 -4.11 17.40 -9.11
C ASP A 229 -4.21 17.61 -10.62
N GLY A 230 -4.83 18.73 -11.05
CA GLY A 230 -5.04 19.01 -12.46
C GLY A 230 -3.76 19.33 -13.24
N VAL A 231 -2.71 19.81 -12.56
CA VAL A 231 -1.43 20.25 -13.13
C VAL A 231 -0.24 19.42 -12.64
N GLY A 232 -0.35 18.75 -11.49
CA GLY A 232 0.69 17.90 -10.93
C GLY A 232 1.93 18.70 -10.52
N GLY A 233 3.12 18.19 -10.82
CA GLY A 233 4.39 18.77 -10.34
C GLY A 233 5.13 19.68 -11.34
N ASP A 234 4.66 19.76 -12.59
CA ASP A 234 5.34 20.44 -13.70
C ASP A 234 4.57 21.65 -14.25
N GLY A 235 3.32 21.84 -13.82
CA GLY A 235 2.44 22.91 -14.30
C GLY A 235 1.69 22.58 -15.60
N GLU A 236 1.89 21.40 -16.18
CA GLU A 236 1.18 20.96 -17.37
C GLU A 236 -0.19 20.40 -17.00
N SER A 237 -1.26 21.07 -17.40
CA SER A 237 -2.62 20.63 -17.08
C SER A 237 -3.08 19.47 -17.96
N CYS A 238 -3.91 18.59 -17.40
CA CYS A 238 -4.72 17.66 -18.19
C CYS A 238 -5.65 18.42 -19.15
N ILE A 239 -5.89 17.86 -20.33
CA ILE A 239 -6.88 18.34 -21.29
C ILE A 239 -8.26 17.95 -20.75
N GLY A 240 -9.06 18.95 -20.37
CA GLY A 240 -10.41 18.73 -19.86
C GLY A 240 -10.46 18.68 -18.33
N ALA A 241 -11.26 17.76 -17.78
CA ALA A 241 -11.53 17.65 -16.34
C ALA A 241 -10.75 16.52 -15.64
N GLY A 242 -9.80 15.88 -16.33
CA GLY A 242 -8.95 14.84 -15.75
C GLY A 242 -7.99 15.40 -14.69
N LEU A 243 -7.58 14.54 -13.77
CA LEU A 243 -6.59 14.85 -12.73
C LEU A 243 -5.41 13.89 -12.86
N LYS A 244 -4.19 14.39 -12.76
CA LYS A 244 -2.99 13.56 -12.58
C LYS A 244 -3.03 12.89 -11.20
N SER A 245 -2.44 11.71 -11.08
CA SER A 245 -2.23 11.04 -9.79
C SER A 245 -0.81 11.26 -9.29
N LEU A 246 -0.67 11.56 -8.00
CA LEU A 246 0.61 11.49 -7.31
C LEU A 246 0.80 10.08 -6.79
N CYS A 247 1.71 9.33 -7.41
CA CYS A 247 1.96 7.93 -7.15
C CYS A 247 3.29 7.77 -6.42
N CYS A 248 3.29 7.00 -5.34
CA CYS A 248 4.50 6.72 -4.57
C CYS A 248 4.57 5.25 -4.21
N ARG A 249 5.78 4.74 -4.00
CA ARG A 249 5.97 3.42 -3.40
C ARG A 249 5.98 3.55 -1.88
N PRO A 250 5.09 2.82 -1.17
CA PRO A 250 5.16 2.76 0.27
C PRO A 250 6.44 2.05 0.70
N ASN A 251 7.07 2.55 1.77
CA ASN A 251 8.26 1.96 2.33
C ASN A 251 7.93 1.35 3.69
N LEU A 252 7.73 0.03 3.69
CA LEU A 252 7.25 -0.70 4.87
C LEU A 252 8.29 -0.79 5.98
N ALA A 253 9.58 -0.60 5.68
CA ALA A 253 10.58 -0.48 6.72
C ALA A 253 10.33 0.74 7.63
N ALA A 254 9.54 1.74 7.17
CA ALA A 254 9.12 2.86 8.00
C ALA A 254 8.04 2.44 9.01
N LEU A 255 7.31 1.35 8.74
CA LEU A 255 6.34 0.77 9.65
C LEU A 255 6.94 -0.22 10.65
N ASP A 256 8.09 -0.82 10.34
CA ASP A 256 8.77 -1.78 11.24
C ASP A 256 9.17 -1.13 12.58
N GLY A 257 9.39 0.19 12.59
CA GLY A 257 9.56 0.98 13.82
C GLY A 257 8.26 1.35 14.54
N MET A 258 7.09 1.01 13.98
CA MET A 258 5.75 1.40 14.45
C MET A 258 4.89 0.21 14.92
N VAL A 259 5.44 -1.02 14.91
CA VAL A 259 4.84 -2.28 15.41
C VAL A 259 5.75 -2.73 16.58
N CYS A 260 5.40 -2.80 17.86
CA CYS A 260 4.17 -3.03 18.62
C CYS A 260 4.23 -2.27 19.96
N GLY A 261 3.14 -1.64 20.37
CA GLY A 261 2.74 -1.58 21.79
C GLY A 261 1.68 -2.65 22.01
N VAL A 262 2.08 -3.91 21.86
CA VAL A 262 1.23 -5.09 22.10
C VAL A 262 1.77 -5.74 23.36
N ASP A 263 1.76 -4.96 24.42
CA ASP A 263 2.19 -5.30 25.77
C ASP A 263 1.39 -4.42 26.74
N ASP A 264 0.06 -4.56 26.73
CA ASP A 264 -0.71 -4.25 27.94
C ASP A 264 -2.06 -4.98 28.02
N PHE A 265 -2.69 -5.32 26.89
CA PHE A 265 -4.00 -6.00 26.93
C PHE A 265 -3.95 -7.48 27.35
N CYS A 266 -2.77 -8.11 27.40
CA CYS A 266 -2.61 -9.50 27.87
C CYS A 266 -1.86 -9.63 29.20
N LEU A 267 -1.53 -8.50 29.86
CA LEU A 267 -0.82 -8.52 31.15
C LEU A 267 -1.71 -8.13 32.34
N GLU A 268 -2.90 -7.58 32.11
CA GLU A 268 -3.81 -7.19 33.21
C GLU A 268 -4.80 -8.27 33.66
N ASP A 269 -4.96 -9.40 32.94
CA ASP A 269 -5.77 -10.52 33.46
C ASP A 269 -5.21 -11.92 33.11
N PRO A 270 -4.48 -12.57 34.04
CA PRO A 270 -4.02 -13.95 33.90
C PRO A 270 -5.16 -15.00 33.87
N TYR A 271 -6.42 -14.60 34.03
CA TYR A 271 -7.58 -15.50 34.10
C TYR A 271 -8.56 -15.34 32.92
N GLY A 272 -8.27 -14.47 31.96
CA GLY A 272 -9.17 -14.19 30.81
C GLY A 272 -9.06 -15.17 29.62
N CYS A 273 -8.24 -16.22 29.74
CA CYS A 273 -8.09 -17.26 28.73
C CYS A 273 -8.18 -18.64 29.39
N GLU A 274 -9.28 -18.89 30.10
CA GLU A 274 -9.68 -20.25 30.41
C GLU A 274 -10.62 -20.72 29.30
N ASP A 275 -10.22 -21.82 28.67
CA ASP A 275 -10.97 -22.56 27.68
C ASP A 275 -12.29 -23.02 28.31
N ASP A 276 -13.42 -22.47 27.84
CA ASP A 276 -14.73 -23.05 28.13
C ASP A 276 -14.84 -24.35 27.33
N GLU A 277 -14.37 -25.45 27.93
CA GLU A 277 -14.65 -26.80 27.47
C GLU A 277 -16.17 -27.00 27.37
N VAL A 278 -16.59 -27.42 26.18
CA VAL A 278 -17.97 -27.75 25.85
C VAL A 278 -18.36 -29.02 26.60
N ASP A 279 -19.10 -28.88 27.70
CA ASP A 279 -19.79 -30.02 28.31
C ASP A 279 -21.05 -30.35 27.50
N GLU A 280 -20.93 -31.38 26.66
CA GLU A 280 -22.05 -32.16 26.14
C GLU A 280 -22.74 -32.90 27.30
N ASP A 281 -24.03 -32.62 27.55
CA ASP A 281 -25.04 -33.61 28.01
C ASP A 281 -26.34 -32.92 28.45
N TRP A 282 -27.35 -32.78 27.57
CA TRP A 282 -28.77 -32.72 27.99
C TRP A 282 -29.80 -32.86 26.85
N PHE A 283 -29.95 -34.07 26.29
CA PHE A 283 -31.23 -34.49 25.69
C PHE A 283 -31.56 -35.92 26.14
N GLY A 284 -32.47 -36.04 27.10
CA GLY A 284 -33.04 -37.32 27.51
C GLY A 284 -33.99 -37.18 28.70
N GLY A 285 -35.28 -36.94 28.43
CA GLY A 285 -36.34 -36.92 29.44
C GLY A 285 -37.62 -36.24 28.95
#